data_AF-A0A7S0BST5-F1
#
_entry.id   AF-A0A7S0BST5-F1
#
_cell.length_a   1.000
_cell.length_b   1.000
_cell.length_c   1.000
_cell.angle_alpha   90.00
_cell.angle_beta   90.00
_cell.angle_gamma   90.00
#
_symmetry.space_group_name_H-M   'P 1'
#
loop_
_entity.id
_entity.type
_entity.pdbx_description
1 polymer ?
#
loop_
_entity_poly.entity_id
_entity_poly.type
_entity_poly.pdbx_seq_one_letter_code
_entity_poly.pdbx_strand_id
1 'polypeptide(L)'
;RTKVKALCNRRIIHTYNRAVKRFKGDKELWMQYARHCVKSGSSRAAGKVFARALALHPMNEDLWLAAWSWEFEGNNNTKTARRLAQRSLRAIPKSRKLWLEYFRLEMIYLSKLRGRRKALGIEASDNSEGSSGLGFWQGGVVITIL
;
A
#
# COMPACT_ATOMS: atom_id res chain seq x y z
N ARG A 1 9.57 33.50 -0.16
CA ARG A 1 8.42 32.86 0.54
C ARG A 1 8.58 31.35 0.76
N THR A 2 9.12 30.58 -0.19
CA THR A 2 9.30 29.11 -0.10
C THR A 2 10.38 28.67 0.89
N LYS A 3 11.52 29.39 0.96
CA LYS A 3 12.62 29.09 1.90
C LYS A 3 12.18 29.11 3.38
N VAL A 4 11.39 30.11 3.78
CA VAL A 4 10.88 30.23 5.16
C VAL A 4 9.98 29.03 5.51
N LYS A 5 9.07 28.64 4.61
CA LYS A 5 8.21 27.45 4.82
C LYS A 5 9.03 26.16 5.01
N ALA A 6 10.11 25.99 4.24
CA ALA A 6 11.00 24.84 4.37
C ALA A 6 11.74 24.82 5.71
N LEU A 7 12.21 25.97 6.19
CA LEU A 7 12.86 26.09 7.51
C LEU A 7 11.89 25.79 8.66
N CYS A 8 10.67 26.34 8.61
CA CYS A 8 9.61 26.03 9.57
C CYS A 8 9.31 24.53 9.58
N ASN A 9 9.14 23.90 8.41
CA ASN A 9 8.89 22.46 8.30
C ASN A 9 10.04 21.64 8.93
N ARG A 10 11.29 22.00 8.66
CA ARG A 10 12.46 21.34 9.25
C ARG A 10 12.45 21.43 10.79
N ARG A 11 12.11 22.60 11.34
CA ARG A 11 12.00 22.79 12.80
C ARG A 11 10.87 21.96 13.39
N ILE A 12 9.70 21.90 12.74
CA ILE A 12 8.56 21.10 13.18
C ILE A 12 8.90 19.60 13.17
N ILE A 13 9.49 19.09 12.08
CA ILE A 13 9.96 17.70 11.97
C ILE A 13 10.98 17.39 13.07
N HIS A 14 11.90 18.32 13.36
CA HIS A 14 12.86 18.14 14.44
C HIS A 14 12.20 18.04 15.81
N THR A 15 11.19 18.86 16.09
CA THR A 15 10.39 18.78 17.33
C THR A 15 9.65 17.44 17.43
N TYR A 16 8.97 17.01 16.37
CA TYR A 16 8.32 15.69 16.35
C TYR A 16 9.31 14.55 16.61
N ASN A 17 10.51 14.60 16.01
CA ASN A 17 11.54 13.57 16.25
C ASN A 17 11.96 13.49 17.72
N ARG A 18 12.01 14.61 18.44
CA ARG A 18 12.27 14.62 19.89
C ARG A 18 11.07 14.08 20.66
N ALA A 19 9.85 14.48 20.29
CA ALA A 19 8.63 14.01 20.93
C ALA A 19 8.47 12.48 20.82
N VAL A 20 8.60 11.89 19.62
CA VAL A 20 8.45 10.43 19.44
C VAL A 20 9.60 9.62 20.07
N LYS A 21 10.75 10.24 20.34
CA LYS A 21 11.83 9.60 21.10
C LYS A 21 11.48 9.48 22.59
N ARG A 22 10.79 10.49 23.14
CA ARG A 22 10.34 10.52 24.54
C ARG A 22 9.07 9.70 24.74
N PHE A 23 8.09 9.88 23.87
CA PHE A 23 6.78 9.24 23.92
C PHE A 23 6.63 8.21 22.82
N LYS A 24 7.36 7.09 22.95
CA LYS A 24 7.35 6.02 21.93
C LYS A 24 6.01 5.30 21.84
N GLY A 25 5.29 5.22 22.96
CA GLY A 25 4.03 4.49 23.11
C GLY A 25 2.80 5.19 22.52
N ASP A 26 2.88 6.50 22.30
CA ASP A 26 1.74 7.28 21.86
C ASP A 26 1.51 7.14 20.35
N LYS A 27 0.54 6.30 19.99
CA LYS A 27 0.12 6.03 18.61
C LYS A 27 -0.44 7.27 17.91
N GLU A 28 -1.11 8.16 18.63
CA GLU A 28 -1.73 9.35 18.03
C GLU A 28 -0.65 10.37 17.66
N LEU A 29 0.39 10.51 18.49
CA LEU A 29 1.56 11.31 18.17
C LEU A 29 2.26 10.83 16.88
N TRP A 30 2.41 9.51 16.70
CA TRP A 30 2.96 8.94 15.47
C TRP A 30 2.10 9.26 14.24
N MET A 31 0.77 9.16 14.38
CA MET A 31 -0.17 9.48 13.32
C MET A 31 -0.13 10.97 12.94
N GLN A 32 -0.10 11.87 13.94
CA GLN A 32 0.05 13.30 13.70
C GLN A 32 1.35 13.63 12.98
N TYR A 33 2.46 13.02 13.41
CA TYR A 33 3.76 13.21 12.77
C TYR A 33 3.76 12.73 11.32
N ALA A 34 3.21 11.56 11.06
CA ALA A 34 3.08 11.03 9.70
C ALA A 34 2.22 11.96 8.82
N ARG A 35 1.04 12.38 9.30
CA ARG A 35 0.16 13.33 8.59
C ARG A 35 0.87 14.64 8.26
N HIS A 36 1.69 15.16 9.16
CA HIS A 36 2.50 16.35 8.90
C HIS A 36 3.54 16.13 7.79
N CYS A 37 4.24 15.00 7.80
CA CYS A 37 5.20 14.62 6.76
C CYS A 37 4.53 14.49 5.38
N VAL A 38 3.31 13.94 5.32
CA VAL A 38 2.52 13.85 4.09
C VAL A 38 2.11 15.24 3.61
N LYS A 39 1.55 16.08 4.49
CA LYS A 39 1.10 17.43 4.15
C LYS A 39 2.24 18.34 3.68
N SER A 40 3.45 18.14 4.20
CA SER A 40 4.64 18.87 3.79
C SER A 40 5.27 18.39 2.47
N GLY A 41 4.69 17.38 1.81
CA GLY A 41 5.19 16.80 0.56
C GLY A 41 6.47 15.98 0.73
N SER A 42 6.87 15.66 1.96
CA SER A 42 8.10 14.94 2.26
C SER A 42 7.86 13.43 2.26
N SER A 43 7.56 12.84 1.09
CA SER A 43 7.18 11.42 0.96
C SER A 43 8.23 10.46 1.55
N ARG A 44 9.52 10.72 1.31
CA ARG A 44 10.61 9.91 1.88
C ARG A 44 10.64 9.97 3.42
N ALA A 45 10.34 11.13 4.00
CA ALA A 45 10.27 11.27 5.45
C ALA A 45 9.05 10.53 6.01
N ALA A 46 7.89 10.65 5.38
CA ALA A 46 6.67 9.95 5.77
C ALA A 46 6.88 8.42 5.80
N GLY A 47 7.47 7.83 4.76
CA GLY A 47 7.78 6.40 4.72
C GLY A 47 8.70 5.95 5.86
N LYS A 48 9.74 6.75 6.20
CA LYS A 48 10.61 6.47 7.35
C LYS A 48 9.87 6.54 8.69
N VAL A 49 8.96 7.50 8.83
CA VAL A 49 8.14 7.64 10.05
C VAL A 49 7.20 6.46 10.21
N PHE A 50 6.47 6.08 9.16
CA PHE A 50 5.61 4.89 9.18
C PHE A 50 6.40 3.62 9.49
N ALA A 51 7.55 3.41 8.85
CA ALA A 51 8.38 2.24 9.11
C ALA A 51 8.80 2.13 10.59
N ARG A 52 9.18 3.27 11.22
CA ARG A 52 9.53 3.32 12.64
C ARG A 52 8.32 3.11 13.55
N ALA A 53 7.19 3.73 13.21
CA ALA A 53 5.97 3.60 13.98
C ALA A 53 5.47 2.14 13.98
N LEU A 54 5.47 1.48 12.82
CA LEU A 54 5.06 0.09 12.65
C LEU A 54 5.99 -0.90 13.33
N ALA A 55 7.28 -0.59 13.44
CA ALA A 55 8.24 -1.41 14.19
C ALA A 55 7.97 -1.38 15.71
N LEU A 56 7.47 -0.26 16.23
CA LEU A 56 7.11 -0.11 17.65
C LEU A 56 5.70 -0.62 17.96
N HIS A 57 4.77 -0.48 17.01
CA HIS A 57 3.34 -0.75 17.18
C HIS A 57 2.81 -1.74 16.14
N PRO A 58 3.28 -3.00 16.14
CA PRO A 58 2.88 -3.98 15.13
C PRO A 58 1.41 -4.43 15.28
N MET A 59 0.83 -4.32 16.47
CA MET A 59 -0.55 -4.74 16.77
C MET A 59 -1.61 -3.68 16.46
N ASN A 60 -1.21 -2.48 16.05
CA ASN A 60 -2.17 -1.41 15.76
C ASN A 60 -2.59 -1.43 14.29
N GLU A 61 -3.83 -1.85 14.05
CA GLU A 61 -4.44 -1.95 12.72
C GLU A 61 -4.53 -0.59 12.01
N ASP A 62 -4.92 0.47 12.71
CA ASP A 62 -5.13 1.80 12.11
C ASP A 62 -3.83 2.39 11.56
N LEU A 63 -2.71 2.09 12.21
CA LEU A 63 -1.40 2.51 11.76
C LEU A 63 -0.98 1.79 10.47
N TRP A 64 -1.30 0.49 10.35
CA TRP A 64 -1.09 -0.28 9.13
C TRP A 64 -1.93 0.26 7.97
N LEU A 65 -3.21 0.51 8.24
CA LEU A 65 -4.14 1.08 7.26
C LEU A 65 -3.63 2.43 6.75
N ALA A 66 -3.27 3.33 7.67
CA ALA A 66 -2.77 4.64 7.30
C ALA A 66 -1.48 4.58 6.46
N ALA A 67 -0.56 3.66 6.80
CA ALA A 67 0.70 3.51 6.10
C ALA A 67 0.52 3.03 4.66
N TRP A 68 -0.25 1.95 4.44
CA TRP A 68 -0.45 1.42 3.10
C TRP A 68 -1.33 2.33 2.24
N SER A 69 -2.29 3.06 2.83
CA SER A 69 -3.24 3.87 2.07
C SER A 69 -2.52 5.10 1.53
N TRP A 70 -1.64 5.67 2.36
CA TRP A 70 -0.75 6.73 1.92
C TRP A 70 0.22 6.27 0.81
N GLU A 71 0.83 5.08 0.91
CA GLU A 71 1.70 4.56 -0.15
C GLU A 71 0.95 4.35 -1.47
N PHE A 72 -0.31 3.89 -1.39
CA PHE A 72 -1.14 3.64 -2.58
C PHE A 72 -1.64 4.92 -3.24
N GLU A 73 -2.18 5.85 -2.47
CA GLU A 73 -2.82 7.07 -2.97
C GLU A 73 -1.84 8.23 -3.10
N GLY A 74 -1.04 8.48 -2.06
CA GLY A 74 -0.14 9.62 -1.98
C GLY A 74 1.18 9.42 -2.72
N ASN A 75 1.76 8.22 -2.64
CA ASN A 75 3.05 7.91 -3.27
C ASN A 75 2.92 7.18 -4.61
N ASN A 76 1.68 6.83 -5.04
CA ASN A 76 1.39 6.04 -6.24
C ASN A 76 2.20 4.74 -6.35
N ASN A 77 2.62 4.16 -5.23
CA ASN A 77 3.45 2.98 -5.20
C ASN A 77 2.62 1.76 -4.80
N THR A 78 1.97 1.17 -5.80
CA THR A 78 1.07 0.02 -5.60
C THR A 78 1.81 -1.21 -5.07
N LYS A 79 3.08 -1.40 -5.47
CA LYS A 79 3.91 -2.53 -5.04
C LYS A 79 4.26 -2.46 -3.56
N THR A 80 4.69 -1.30 -3.06
CA THR A 80 4.99 -1.12 -1.63
C THR A 80 3.73 -1.19 -0.79
N ALA A 81 2.63 -0.59 -1.25
CA ALA A 81 1.33 -0.67 -0.58
C ALA A 81 0.87 -2.13 -0.40
N ARG A 82 0.90 -2.94 -1.47
CA ARG A 82 0.55 -4.37 -1.38
C ARG A 82 1.46 -5.14 -0.43
N ARG A 83 2.78 -4.87 -0.46
CA ARG A 83 3.74 -5.51 0.45
C ARG A 83 3.49 -5.16 1.91
N LEU A 84 3.23 -3.88 2.21
CA LEU A 84 2.83 -3.44 3.54
C LEU A 84 1.54 -4.14 3.97
N ALA A 85 0.61 -4.33 3.02
CA ALA A 85 -0.64 -4.95 3.32
C ALA A 85 -0.57 -6.42 3.68
N GLN A 86 0.15 -7.19 2.90
CA GLN A 86 0.44 -8.58 3.22
C GLN A 86 1.22 -8.70 4.54
N ARG A 87 2.09 -7.72 4.86
CA ARG A 87 2.81 -7.71 6.13
C ARG A 87 1.89 -7.47 7.33
N SER A 88 0.92 -6.56 7.24
CA SER A 88 -0.02 -6.33 8.35
C SER A 88 -0.92 -7.55 8.57
N LEU A 89 -1.35 -8.24 7.50
CA LEU A 89 -2.15 -9.46 7.59
C LEU A 89 -1.39 -10.60 8.26
N ARG A 90 -0.06 -10.68 8.06
CA ARG A 90 0.79 -11.62 8.81
C ARG A 90 0.93 -11.24 10.29
N ALA A 91 0.97 -9.94 10.59
CA ALA A 91 1.08 -9.46 11.96
C ALA A 91 -0.24 -9.64 12.74
N ILE A 92 -1.39 -9.39 12.09
CA ILE A 92 -2.72 -9.40 12.69
C ILE A 92 -3.69 -10.20 11.80
N PRO A 93 -3.59 -11.54 11.77
CA PRO A 93 -4.37 -12.37 10.84
C PRO A 93 -5.87 -12.41 11.15
N LYS A 94 -6.25 -12.17 12.42
CA LYS A 94 -7.65 -12.22 12.88
C LYS A 94 -8.46 -10.95 12.57
N SER A 95 -7.81 -9.88 12.11
CA SER A 95 -8.51 -8.61 11.85
C SER A 95 -9.31 -8.66 10.56
N ARG A 96 -10.65 -8.74 10.68
CA ARG A 96 -11.56 -8.59 9.54
C ARG A 96 -11.38 -7.24 8.83
N LYS A 97 -11.07 -6.18 9.58
CA LYS A 97 -10.91 -4.82 9.04
C LYS A 97 -9.75 -4.76 8.04
N LEU A 98 -8.60 -5.33 8.40
CA LEU A 98 -7.44 -5.37 7.49
C LEU A 98 -7.71 -6.18 6.23
N TRP A 99 -8.41 -7.32 6.35
CA TRP A 99 -8.79 -8.13 5.18
C TRP A 99 -9.71 -7.38 4.21
N LEU A 100 -10.73 -6.68 4.73
CA LEU A 100 -11.65 -5.90 3.90
C LEU A 100 -10.93 -4.75 3.18
N GLU A 101 -10.07 -4.03 3.88
CA GLU A 101 -9.32 -2.92 3.28
C GLU A 101 -8.26 -3.42 2.28
N TYR A 102 -7.68 -4.60 2.50
CA TYR A 102 -6.81 -5.23 1.51
C TYR A 102 -7.57 -5.62 0.23
N PHE A 103 -8.76 -6.22 0.37
CA PHE A 103 -9.62 -6.52 -0.77
C PHE A 103 -9.98 -5.25 -1.55
N ARG A 104 -10.36 -4.18 -0.84
CA ARG A 104 -10.63 -2.87 -1.44
C ARG A 104 -9.43 -2.33 -2.22
N LEU A 105 -8.22 -2.39 -1.64
CA LEU A 105 -6.99 -1.97 -2.30
C LEU A 105 -6.79 -2.70 -3.62
N GLU A 106 -6.99 -4.03 -3.64
CA GLU A 106 -6.81 -4.84 -4.84
C GLU A 106 -7.87 -4.55 -5.90
N MET A 107 -9.13 -4.34 -5.49
CA MET A 107 -10.21 -3.93 -6.40
C MET A 107 -9.90 -2.59 -7.09
N ILE A 108 -9.38 -1.60 -6.34
CA ILE A 108 -8.97 -0.30 -6.92
C ILE A 108 -7.75 -0.47 -7.83
N TYR A 109 -6.82 -1.36 -7.50
CA TYR A 109 -5.69 -1.66 -8.37
C TYR A 109 -6.15 -2.26 -9.71
N LEU A 110 -7.05 -3.23 -9.67
CA LEU A 110 -7.60 -3.88 -10.86
C LEU A 110 -8.39 -2.90 -11.73
N SER A 111 -9.19 -2.00 -11.13
CA SER A 111 -9.91 -0.97 -11.89
C SER A 111 -8.94 -0.02 -12.62
N LYS A 112 -7.87 0.41 -11.95
CA LYS A 112 -6.78 1.19 -12.58
C LYS A 112 -6.11 0.43 -13.71
N LEU A 113 -5.87 -0.88 -13.54
CA LEU A 113 -5.24 -1.72 -14.57
C LEU A 113 -6.13 -1.89 -15.80
N ARG A 114 -7.43 -2.15 -15.59
CA ARG A 114 -8.44 -2.22 -16.66
C ARG A 114 -8.53 -0.91 -17.43
N GLY A 115 -8.58 0.22 -16.72
CA GLY A 115 -8.57 1.54 -17.35
C GLY A 115 -7.35 1.78 -18.25
N ARG A 116 -6.17 1.34 -17.80
CA ARG A 116 -4.93 1.41 -18.62
C ARG A 116 -5.00 0.51 -19.84
N ARG A 117 -5.46 -0.74 -19.71
CA ARG A 117 -5.61 -1.67 -20.85
C ARG A 117 -6.56 -1.12 -21.91
N LYS A 118 -7.69 -0.56 -21.47
CA LYS A 118 -8.65 0.11 -22.36
C LYS A 118 -8.04 1.32 -23.06
N ALA A 119 -7.30 2.16 -22.33
CA ALA A 119 -6.62 3.33 -22.91
C ALA A 119 -5.53 2.94 -23.93
N LEU A 120 -4.93 1.75 -23.78
CA LEU A 120 -3.94 1.20 -24.72
C LEU A 120 -4.60 0.43 -25.90
N GLY A 121 -5.93 0.33 -25.96
CA GLY A 121 -6.64 -0.35 -27.05
C GLY A 121 -6.52 -1.88 -27.06
N ILE A 122 -6.05 -2.49 -25.97
CA ILE A 122 -5.71 -3.93 -25.92
C ILE A 122 -6.96 -4.83 -25.87
N GLU A 123 -8.16 -4.30 -25.56
CA GLU A 123 -9.37 -5.14 -25.48
C GLU A 123 -9.83 -5.72 -26.83
N ALA A 124 -9.26 -5.28 -27.95
CA ALA A 124 -9.58 -5.77 -29.29
C ALA A 124 -8.84 -7.07 -29.68
N SER A 125 -7.73 -7.44 -29.04
CA SER A 125 -6.95 -8.64 -29.40
C SER A 125 -7.49 -9.94 -28.81
N ASP A 126 -8.25 -9.87 -27.71
CA ASP A 126 -8.73 -11.07 -27.01
C ASP A 126 -10.01 -11.68 -27.63
N ASN A 127 -10.72 -10.93 -28.48
CA ASN A 127 -11.95 -11.42 -29.13
C ASN A 127 -11.71 -12.15 -30.47
N SER A 128 -10.46 -12.19 -30.98
CA SER A 128 -10.14 -12.87 -32.24
C SER A 128 -9.55 -14.29 -32.09
N GLU A 129 -9.29 -14.76 -30.86
CA GLU A 129 -8.66 -16.07 -30.62
C GLU A 129 -9.56 -17.06 -29.83
N GLY A 130 -10.89 -16.88 -29.93
CA GLY A 130 -11.88 -17.74 -29.27
C GLY A 130 -12.55 -18.80 -30.16
N SER A 131 -12.18 -18.93 -31.45
CA SER A 131 -12.89 -19.84 -32.39
C SER A 131 -12.01 -20.89 -33.08
N SER A 132 -10.73 -21.04 -32.76
CA SER A 132 -9.88 -22.04 -33.41
C SER A 132 -8.78 -22.53 -32.48
N GLY A 133 -9.07 -23.59 -31.70
CA GLY A 133 -8.03 -24.20 -30.88
C GLY A 133 -8.46 -25.18 -29.79
N LEU A 134 -9.62 -25.84 -29.87
CA LEU A 134 -9.83 -27.09 -29.11
C LEU A 134 -9.07 -28.22 -29.82
N GLY A 135 -7.75 -28.20 -29.65
CA GLY A 135 -6.84 -29.29 -29.99
C GLY A 135 -7.09 -30.46 -29.05
N PHE A 136 -7.95 -31.35 -29.50
CA PHE A 136 -8.16 -32.72 -29.04
C PHE A 136 -6.80 -33.45 -28.95
N TRP A 137 -6.25 -33.63 -27.75
CA TRP A 137 -5.04 -34.45 -27.55
C TRP A 137 -5.43 -35.93 -27.56
N GLN A 138 -5.18 -36.59 -28.69
CA GLN A 138 -5.30 -38.02 -28.85
C GLN A 138 -3.91 -38.65 -28.66
N GLY A 139 -3.67 -39.26 -27.50
CA GLY A 139 -2.45 -40.03 -27.20
C GLY A 139 -2.04 -39.93 -25.73
N GLY A 140 -1.91 -41.09 -25.06
CA GLY A 140 -1.72 -41.26 -23.60
C GLY A 140 -0.51 -40.54 -22.98
N VAL A 141 -0.35 -40.45 -21.65
CA VAL A 141 -0.76 -41.32 -20.55
C VAL A 141 -0.89 -40.47 -19.25
N VAL A 142 -2.03 -40.62 -18.58
CA VAL A 142 -2.31 -40.68 -17.12
C VAL A 142 -1.31 -40.08 -16.12
N ILE A 143 -1.81 -39.29 -15.14
CA ILE A 143 -1.58 -39.49 -13.69
C ILE A 143 -2.81 -38.98 -12.91
N THR A 144 -3.52 -39.95 -12.35
CA THR A 144 -4.49 -39.86 -11.25
C THR A 144 -3.86 -39.22 -10.01
N ILE A 145 -4.60 -38.44 -9.22
CA ILE A 145 -4.75 -38.54 -7.74
C ILE A 145 -5.76 -37.47 -7.28
N LEU A 146 -6.85 -37.98 -6.67
CA LEU A 146 -7.97 -37.36 -5.96
C LEU A 146 -8.96 -36.51 -6.77
#